data_AF-A0A453K8R9-F1
#
_entry.id   AF-A0A453K8R9-F1
#
_cell.length_a   1.000
_cell.length_b   1.000
_cell.length_c   1.000
_cell.angle_alpha   90.00
_cell.angle_beta   90.00
_cell.angle_gamma   90.00
#
_symmetry.space_group_name_H-M   'P 1'
#
loop_
_entity.id
_entity.type
_entity.pdbx_description
1 polymer ?
#
loop_
_entity_poly.entity_id
_entity_poly.type
_entity_poly.pdbx_seq_one_letter_code
_entity_poly.pdbx_strand_id
1 'polypeptide(L)'
;GKWTKYLQITVKLLAGERKICDEVFEGISFNKDQCFTELARTGVAVAKTLLSFGDAVAKSKRSSEKLFVLLDMYEVMHEVRSEVEVIFQDSFCSEMREAALGLMKLLAQTAHEMFVDFEELVEKDTSKTNVHDGTVHPLTIRVINHVKFLFDYQSTLKLLFQEFETGSDTESQLAVVLTKIMQALQNNLDGKSNQYKDPALMSIFLANNIHYMVSSVRRSQAYTW
;
A
#
# COMPACT_ATOMS: atom_id res chain seq x y z
N GLY A 1 -4.18 7.19 10.42
CA GLY A 1 -5.56 7.16 11.02
C GLY A 1 -5.53 7.02 12.55
N LYS A 2 -6.68 6.88 13.24
CA LYS A 2 -6.71 6.58 14.70
C LYS A 2 -6.11 5.19 15.00
N TRP A 3 -6.39 4.22 14.14
CA TRP A 3 -5.87 2.85 14.25
C TRP A 3 -4.34 2.78 14.24
N THR A 4 -3.68 3.50 13.31
CA THR A 4 -2.20 3.50 13.19
C THR A 4 -1.53 3.97 14.49
N LYS A 5 -2.05 5.05 15.08
CA LYS A 5 -1.56 5.56 16.38
C LYS A 5 -1.77 4.57 17.52
N TYR A 6 -2.96 3.96 17.60
CA TYR A 6 -3.26 2.99 18.66
C TYR A 6 -2.41 1.73 18.56
N LEU A 7 -2.15 1.25 17.35
CA LEU A 7 -1.26 0.12 17.14
C LEU A 7 0.17 0.44 17.58
N GLN A 8 0.75 1.56 17.12
CA GLN A 8 2.08 1.99 17.54
C GLN A 8 2.21 2.11 19.06
N ILE A 9 1.24 2.76 19.72
CA ILE A 9 1.25 2.92 21.18
C ILE A 9 1.18 1.55 21.87
N THR A 10 0.27 0.68 21.42
CA THR A 10 0.09 -0.65 22.02
C THR A 10 1.36 -1.49 21.90
N VAL A 11 1.98 -1.52 20.71
CA VAL A 11 3.22 -2.28 20.50
C VAL A 11 4.37 -1.70 21.31
N LYS A 12 4.56 -0.37 21.32
CA LYS A 12 5.63 0.27 22.11
C LYS A 12 5.46 0.06 23.61
N LEU A 13 4.23 0.04 24.12
CA LEU A 13 3.93 -0.27 25.52
C LEU A 13 4.30 -1.72 25.82
N LEU A 14 3.86 -2.67 24.99
CA LEU A 14 4.17 -4.09 25.16
C LEU A 14 5.69 -4.36 25.07
N ALA A 15 6.42 -3.66 24.20
CA ALA A 15 7.88 -3.72 24.12
C ALA A 15 8.53 -3.26 25.43
N GLY A 16 8.04 -2.17 26.01
CA GLY A 16 8.51 -1.66 27.31
C GLY A 16 8.28 -2.67 28.44
N GLU A 17 7.06 -3.22 28.53
CA GLU A 17 6.72 -4.26 29.52
C GLU A 17 7.60 -5.50 29.38
N ARG A 18 7.85 -5.94 28.14
CA ARG A 18 8.71 -7.09 27.86
C ARG A 18 10.13 -6.85 28.36
N LYS A 19 10.68 -5.68 28.02
CA LYS A 19 12.03 -5.27 28.45
C LYS A 19 12.16 -5.23 29.97
N ILE A 20 11.19 -4.64 30.67
CA ILE A 20 11.19 -4.59 32.13
C ILE A 20 11.10 -5.99 32.73
N CYS A 21 10.24 -6.86 32.17
CA CYS A 21 10.14 -8.26 32.60
C CYS A 21 11.47 -9.00 32.43
N ASP A 22 12.14 -8.81 31.29
CA ASP A 22 13.45 -9.41 31.02
C ASP A 22 14.54 -8.92 31.99
N GLU A 23 14.58 -7.61 32.31
CA GLU A 23 15.54 -7.01 33.25
C GLU A 23 15.29 -7.46 34.70
N VAL A 24 14.03 -7.51 35.14
CA VAL A 24 13.67 -7.88 36.52
C VAL A 24 13.98 -9.34 36.84
N PHE A 25 13.79 -10.23 35.85
CA PHE A 25 13.98 -11.67 36.02
C PHE A 25 15.31 -12.19 35.44
N GLU A 26 16.24 -11.30 35.10
CA GLU A 26 17.55 -11.66 34.58
C GLU A 26 18.31 -12.57 35.58
N GLY A 27 18.78 -13.73 35.10
CA GLY A 27 19.52 -14.70 35.92
C GLY A 27 18.68 -15.49 36.93
N ILE A 28 17.36 -15.31 36.96
CA ILE A 28 16.45 -16.05 37.85
C ILE A 28 15.84 -17.25 37.09
N SER A 29 15.81 -18.43 37.72
CA SER A 29 15.09 -19.61 37.21
C SER A 29 13.57 -19.42 37.38
N PHE A 30 13.00 -18.44 36.69
CA PHE A 30 11.59 -18.08 36.74
C PHE A 30 11.00 -18.08 35.32
N ASN A 31 9.73 -18.47 35.20
CA ASN A 31 9.03 -18.44 33.91
C ASN A 31 8.59 -17.00 33.57
N LYS A 32 9.55 -16.18 33.14
CA LYS A 32 9.33 -14.77 32.78
C LYS A 32 8.29 -14.61 31.67
N ASP A 33 8.20 -15.55 30.73
CA ASP A 33 7.28 -15.48 29.59
C ASP A 33 5.82 -15.65 30.04
N GLN A 34 5.58 -16.55 30.99
CA GLN A 34 4.25 -16.71 31.61
C GLN A 34 3.86 -15.47 32.41
N CYS A 35 4.81 -14.86 33.14
CA CYS A 35 4.57 -13.63 33.89
C CYS A 35 4.27 -12.44 32.96
N PHE A 36 5.07 -12.27 31.91
CA PHE A 36 4.82 -11.27 30.88
C PHE A 36 3.43 -11.44 30.27
N THR A 37 3.06 -12.66 29.87
CA THR A 37 1.74 -12.94 29.28
C THR A 37 0.59 -12.52 30.21
N GLU A 38 0.75 -12.76 31.52
CA GLU A 38 -0.28 -12.43 32.52
C GLU A 38 -0.33 -10.93 32.84
N LEU A 39 0.80 -10.23 32.84
CA LEU A 39 0.88 -8.77 32.99
C LEU A 39 0.36 -8.03 31.75
N ALA A 40 0.80 -8.50 30.58
CA ALA A 40 0.50 -7.90 29.28
C ALA A 40 -0.89 -8.27 28.75
N ARG A 41 -1.65 -9.14 29.43
CA ARG A 41 -2.95 -9.69 28.98
C ARG A 41 -3.88 -8.64 28.37
N THR A 42 -4.02 -7.49 29.02
CA THR A 42 -4.87 -6.39 28.52
C THR A 42 -4.30 -5.77 27.25
N GLY A 43 -3.00 -5.50 27.22
CA GLY A 43 -2.32 -4.97 26.03
C GLY A 43 -2.36 -5.94 24.85
N VAL A 44 -2.20 -7.24 25.11
CA VAL A 44 -2.33 -8.30 24.11
C VAL A 44 -3.76 -8.37 23.57
N ALA A 45 -4.79 -8.26 24.42
CA ALA A 45 -6.18 -8.23 23.97
C ALA A 45 -6.50 -7.00 23.09
N VAL A 46 -5.94 -5.83 23.43
CA VAL A 46 -6.04 -4.63 22.61
C VAL A 46 -5.31 -4.83 21.27
N ALA A 47 -4.10 -5.37 21.29
CA ALA A 47 -3.35 -5.69 20.07
C ALA A 47 -4.14 -6.64 19.17
N LYS A 48 -4.71 -7.72 19.73
CA LYS A 48 -5.55 -8.68 18.98
C LYS A 48 -6.76 -8.02 18.33
N THR A 49 -7.41 -7.10 19.04
CA THR A 49 -8.54 -6.33 18.52
C THR A 49 -8.11 -5.42 17.37
N LEU A 50 -6.95 -4.75 17.50
CA LEU A 50 -6.40 -3.90 16.45
C LEU A 50 -6.01 -4.71 15.21
N LEU A 51 -5.38 -5.87 15.38
CA LEU A 51 -5.05 -6.75 14.26
C LEU A 51 -6.32 -7.25 13.54
N SER A 52 -7.34 -7.66 14.30
CA SER A 52 -8.62 -8.10 13.74
C SER A 52 -9.35 -6.97 12.99
N PHE A 53 -9.27 -5.73 13.49
CA PHE A 53 -9.75 -4.56 12.77
C PHE A 53 -8.98 -4.36 11.46
N GLY A 54 -7.65 -4.54 11.50
CA GLY A 54 -6.80 -4.49 10.32
C GLY A 54 -7.23 -5.48 9.24
N ASP A 55 -7.48 -6.73 9.64
CA ASP A 55 -7.97 -7.78 8.75
C ASP A 55 -9.32 -7.43 8.13
N ALA A 56 -10.25 -6.91 8.94
CA ALA A 56 -11.57 -6.50 8.47
C ALA A 56 -11.48 -5.35 7.45
N VAL A 57 -10.59 -4.38 7.70
CA VAL A 57 -10.33 -3.30 6.74
C VAL A 57 -9.74 -3.86 5.46
N ALA A 58 -8.73 -4.72 5.53
CA ALA A 58 -8.12 -5.33 4.35
C ALA A 58 -9.16 -6.10 3.50
N LYS A 59 -10.00 -6.92 4.13
CA LYS A 59 -11.04 -7.74 3.47
C LYS A 59 -12.28 -6.98 3.01
N SER A 60 -12.46 -5.73 3.44
CA SER A 60 -13.63 -4.92 3.06
C SER A 60 -13.68 -4.62 1.54
N LYS A 61 -14.78 -4.05 1.06
CA LYS A 61 -14.92 -3.65 -0.35
C LYS A 61 -13.77 -2.72 -0.80
N ARG A 62 -13.21 -2.97 -1.97
CA ARG A 62 -12.14 -2.15 -2.58
C ARG A 62 -12.69 -0.85 -3.15
N SER A 63 -11.95 0.25 -2.98
CA SER A 63 -12.20 1.57 -3.58
C SER A 63 -10.90 2.33 -3.77
N SER A 64 -10.89 3.38 -4.59
CA SER A 64 -9.71 4.21 -4.85
C SER A 64 -9.09 4.81 -3.59
N GLU A 65 -9.92 5.26 -2.66
CA GLU A 65 -9.49 5.91 -1.40
C GLU A 65 -8.91 4.88 -0.42
N LYS A 66 -9.40 3.63 -0.49
CA LYS A 66 -8.98 2.56 0.41
C LYS A 66 -7.52 2.18 0.20
N LEU A 67 -6.97 2.31 -1.02
CA LEU A 67 -5.57 1.97 -1.30
C LEU A 67 -4.62 2.73 -0.35
N PHE A 68 -4.80 4.04 -0.24
CA PHE A 68 -3.98 4.88 0.62
C PHE A 68 -4.14 4.54 2.11
N VAL A 69 -5.35 4.15 2.54
CA VAL A 69 -5.56 3.65 3.90
C VAL A 69 -4.80 2.35 4.14
N LEU A 70 -4.75 1.43 3.17
CA LEU A 70 -3.98 0.20 3.30
C LEU A 70 -2.47 0.48 3.34
N LEU A 71 -1.99 1.44 2.55
CA LEU A 71 -0.58 1.86 2.56
C LEU A 71 -0.19 2.47 3.91
N ASP A 72 -1.00 3.36 4.48
CA ASP A 72 -0.80 3.89 5.84
C ASP A 72 -0.71 2.77 6.88
N MET A 73 -1.56 1.73 6.74
CA MET A 73 -1.59 0.60 7.67
C MET A 73 -0.37 -0.29 7.49
N TYR A 74 0.03 -0.56 6.25
CA TYR A 74 1.21 -1.36 5.93
C TYR A 74 2.48 -0.70 6.45
N GLU A 75 2.64 0.62 6.26
CA GLU A 75 3.78 1.38 6.76
C GLU A 75 3.95 1.23 8.28
N VAL A 76 2.87 1.36 9.04
CA VAL A 76 2.92 1.19 10.50
C VAL A 76 3.19 -0.27 10.89
N MET A 77 2.58 -1.24 10.21
CA MET A 77 2.86 -2.67 10.46
C MET A 77 4.34 -2.98 10.20
N HIS A 78 4.92 -2.41 9.15
CA HIS A 78 6.34 -2.54 8.84
C HIS A 78 7.22 -1.85 9.89
N GLU A 79 6.88 -0.64 10.34
CA GLU A 79 7.62 0.10 11.39
C GLU A 79 7.73 -0.72 12.67
N VAL A 80 6.64 -1.32 13.13
CA VAL A 80 6.59 -2.04 14.41
C VAL A 80 6.97 -3.52 14.32
N ARG A 81 7.37 -3.99 13.12
CA ARG A 81 7.63 -5.41 12.84
C ARG A 81 8.70 -5.98 13.78
N SER A 82 9.80 -5.27 13.96
CA SER A 82 10.92 -5.76 14.77
C SER A 82 10.54 -5.93 16.24
N GLU A 83 9.72 -5.02 16.77
CA GLU A 83 9.21 -5.08 18.13
C GLU A 83 8.21 -6.21 18.30
N VAL A 84 7.31 -6.41 17.32
CA VAL A 84 6.36 -7.54 17.33
C VAL A 84 7.11 -8.88 17.39
N GLU A 85 8.18 -9.04 16.61
CA GLU A 85 9.02 -10.25 16.61
C GLU A 85 9.63 -10.51 18.00
N VAL A 86 10.15 -9.47 18.65
CA VAL A 86 10.78 -9.56 19.98
C VAL A 86 9.76 -9.81 21.08
N ILE A 87 8.65 -9.05 21.11
CA ILE A 87 7.62 -9.14 22.14
C ILE A 87 6.99 -10.53 22.17
N PHE A 88 6.76 -11.11 20.98
CA PHE A 88 6.02 -12.36 20.81
C PHE A 88 6.90 -13.53 20.34
N GLN A 89 8.19 -13.51 20.69
CA GLN A 89 9.13 -14.56 20.31
C GLN A 89 8.81 -15.93 20.94
N ASP A 90 8.17 -15.95 22.11
CA ASP A 90 7.90 -17.18 22.86
C ASP A 90 6.66 -17.92 22.36
N SER A 91 6.60 -19.22 22.65
CA SER A 91 5.51 -20.10 22.24
C SER A 91 4.11 -19.61 22.67
N PHE A 92 4.00 -18.98 23.84
CA PHE A 92 2.74 -18.47 24.40
C PHE A 92 2.12 -17.33 23.58
N CYS A 93 2.94 -16.59 22.83
CA CYS A 93 2.48 -15.45 22.04
C CYS A 93 2.63 -15.67 20.53
N SER A 94 3.01 -16.87 20.11
CA SER A 94 3.17 -17.23 18.69
C SER A 94 1.95 -16.87 17.83
N GLU A 95 0.71 -17.10 18.32
CA GLU A 95 -0.52 -16.72 17.61
C GLU A 95 -0.57 -15.22 17.26
N MET A 96 -0.09 -14.35 18.17
CA MET A 96 -0.07 -12.91 17.95
C MET A 96 0.95 -12.49 16.89
N ARG A 97 2.12 -13.11 16.90
CA ARG A 97 3.15 -12.89 15.87
C ARG A 97 2.62 -13.31 14.51
N GLU A 98 2.05 -14.52 14.40
CA GLU A 98 1.48 -15.01 13.15
C GLU A 98 0.32 -14.13 12.66
N ALA A 99 -0.53 -13.63 13.57
CA ALA A 99 -1.60 -12.70 13.21
C ALA A 99 -1.06 -11.37 12.67
N ALA A 100 0.01 -10.83 13.27
CA ALA A 100 0.63 -9.59 12.81
C ALA A 100 1.31 -9.75 11.44
N LEU A 101 2.09 -10.82 11.24
CA LEU A 101 2.72 -11.14 9.96
C LEU A 101 1.66 -11.45 8.88
N GLY A 102 0.61 -12.19 9.25
CA GLY A 102 -0.53 -12.48 8.40
C GLY A 102 -1.25 -11.22 7.92
N LEU A 103 -1.49 -10.27 8.83
CA LEU A 103 -2.08 -8.98 8.49
C LEU A 103 -1.17 -8.19 7.53
N MET A 104 0.13 -8.11 7.81
CA MET A 104 1.08 -7.39 6.95
C MET A 104 1.07 -7.93 5.52
N LYS A 105 1.13 -9.26 5.36
CA LYS A 105 1.03 -9.93 4.05
C LYS A 105 -0.31 -9.68 3.38
N LEU A 106 -1.41 -9.72 4.14
CA LEU A 106 -2.75 -9.47 3.62
C LEU A 106 -2.91 -8.03 3.12
N LEU A 107 -2.38 -7.04 3.85
CA LEU A 107 -2.39 -5.64 3.44
C LEU A 107 -1.62 -5.46 2.12
N ALA A 108 -0.42 -6.04 2.03
CA ALA A 108 0.42 -5.99 0.84
C ALA A 108 -0.30 -6.62 -0.37
N GLN A 109 -0.86 -7.81 -0.20
CA GLN A 109 -1.57 -8.53 -1.25
C GLN A 109 -2.82 -7.77 -1.70
N THR A 110 -3.60 -7.23 -0.76
CA THR A 110 -4.80 -6.47 -1.08
C THR A 110 -4.45 -5.19 -1.86
N ALA A 111 -3.38 -4.50 -1.48
CA ALA A 111 -2.91 -3.32 -2.21
C ALA A 111 -2.45 -3.70 -3.63
N HIS A 112 -1.71 -4.80 -3.80
CA HIS A 112 -1.33 -5.31 -5.11
C HIS A 112 -2.55 -5.60 -6.00
N GLU A 113 -3.55 -6.32 -5.48
CA GLU A 113 -4.79 -6.60 -6.20
C GLU A 113 -5.54 -5.31 -6.57
N MET A 114 -5.51 -4.29 -5.72
CA MET A 114 -6.11 -2.98 -6.03
C MET A 114 -5.38 -2.23 -7.15
N PHE A 115 -4.07 -2.42 -7.33
CA PHE A 115 -3.36 -1.89 -8.50
C PHE A 115 -3.80 -2.57 -9.80
N VAL A 116 -3.98 -3.89 -9.77
CA VAL A 116 -4.52 -4.65 -10.91
C VAL A 116 -5.94 -4.22 -11.23
N ASP A 117 -6.80 -4.08 -10.22
CA ASP A 117 -8.16 -3.58 -10.37
C ASP A 117 -8.16 -2.16 -11.00
N PHE A 118 -7.22 -1.29 -10.58
CA PHE A 118 -7.08 0.05 -11.12
C PHE A 118 -6.61 0.07 -12.58
N GLU A 119 -5.61 -0.75 -12.93
CA GLU A 119 -5.16 -0.95 -14.31
C GLU A 119 -6.33 -1.35 -15.23
N GLU A 120 -7.12 -2.36 -14.82
CA GLU A 120 -8.27 -2.84 -15.59
C GLU A 120 -9.36 -1.77 -15.75
N LEU A 121 -9.62 -0.98 -14.69
CA LEU A 121 -10.57 0.14 -14.72
C LEU A 121 -10.13 1.24 -15.69
N VAL A 122 -8.82 1.50 -15.80
CA VAL A 122 -8.26 2.49 -16.74
C VAL A 122 -8.35 1.97 -18.16
N GLU A 123 -7.93 0.74 -18.42
CA GLU A 123 -7.97 0.11 -19.74
C GLU A 123 -9.40 0.08 -20.30
N LYS A 124 -10.38 -0.28 -19.46
CA LYS A 124 -11.79 -0.49 -19.84
C LYS A 124 -12.67 0.76 -19.67
N ASP A 125 -12.11 1.94 -19.43
CA ASP A 125 -12.91 3.17 -19.31
C ASP A 125 -13.66 3.47 -20.62
N THR A 126 -14.99 3.36 -20.57
CA THR A 126 -15.89 3.65 -21.69
C THR A 126 -16.59 4.99 -21.54
N SER A 127 -16.11 5.86 -20.64
CA SER A 127 -16.76 7.14 -20.37
C SER A 127 -16.86 7.97 -21.65
N LYS A 128 -18.08 8.39 -22.00
CA LYS A 128 -18.39 9.18 -23.21
C LYS A 128 -18.07 10.67 -23.03
N THR A 129 -16.99 10.98 -22.31
CA THR A 129 -16.64 12.38 -22.09
C THR A 129 -16.20 12.97 -23.42
N ASN A 130 -17.10 13.75 -24.02
CA ASN A 130 -16.89 14.34 -25.32
C ASN A 130 -15.87 15.47 -25.23
N VAL A 131 -14.63 15.18 -25.60
CA VAL A 131 -13.62 16.20 -25.85
C VAL A 131 -13.64 16.46 -27.35
N HIS A 132 -14.29 17.54 -27.79
CA HIS A 132 -14.47 17.80 -29.23
C HIS A 132 -13.31 18.56 -29.86
N ASP A 133 -12.46 19.18 -29.05
CA ASP A 133 -11.35 20.05 -29.45
C ASP A 133 -9.96 19.37 -29.37
N GLY A 134 -9.92 18.08 -28.99
CA GLY A 134 -8.67 17.37 -28.81
C GLY A 134 -7.87 17.78 -27.57
N THR A 135 -8.49 18.43 -26.57
CA THR A 135 -7.80 18.74 -25.31
C THR A 135 -7.48 17.50 -24.45
N VAL A 136 -6.87 17.72 -23.29
CA VAL A 136 -6.57 16.66 -22.31
C VAL A 136 -7.87 16.03 -21.80
N HIS A 137 -7.97 14.71 -21.90
CA HIS A 137 -9.15 13.96 -21.48
C HIS A 137 -9.22 13.90 -19.93
N PRO A 138 -10.41 14.01 -19.31
CA PRO A 138 -10.54 13.95 -17.85
C PRO A 138 -10.04 12.64 -17.21
N LEU A 139 -10.10 11.53 -17.94
CA LEU A 139 -9.46 10.26 -17.54
C LEU A 139 -7.95 10.44 -17.33
N THR A 140 -7.25 11.06 -18.28
CA THR A 140 -5.82 11.35 -18.19
C THR A 140 -5.50 12.15 -16.94
N ILE A 141 -6.29 13.20 -16.66
CA ILE A 141 -6.12 14.02 -15.46
C ILE A 141 -6.31 13.16 -14.20
N ARG A 142 -7.37 12.35 -14.13
CA ARG A 142 -7.68 11.49 -12.98
C ARG A 142 -6.59 10.47 -12.71
N VAL A 143 -6.15 9.74 -13.73
CA VAL A 143 -5.13 8.69 -13.61
C VAL A 143 -3.79 9.29 -13.21
N ILE A 144 -3.37 10.37 -13.86
CA ILE A 144 -2.12 11.03 -13.54
C ILE A 144 -2.14 11.66 -12.14
N ASN A 145 -3.27 12.21 -11.69
CA ASN A 145 -3.39 12.67 -10.30
C ASN A 145 -3.31 11.51 -9.31
N HIS A 146 -3.93 10.36 -9.61
CA HIS A 146 -3.81 9.17 -8.78
C HIS A 146 -2.35 8.71 -8.68
N VAL A 147 -1.65 8.62 -9.81
CA VAL A 147 -0.21 8.28 -9.84
C VAL A 147 0.63 9.30 -9.08
N LYS A 148 0.29 10.60 -9.14
CA LYS A 148 0.95 11.63 -8.32
C LYS A 148 0.84 11.34 -6.83
N PHE A 149 -0.34 10.96 -6.34
CA PHE A 149 -0.52 10.60 -4.93
C PHE A 149 0.25 9.33 -4.54
N LEU A 150 0.44 8.37 -5.46
CA LEU A 150 1.27 7.19 -5.18
C LEU A 150 2.74 7.56 -4.92
N PHE A 151 3.25 8.65 -5.50
CA PHE A 151 4.62 9.10 -5.24
C PHE A 151 4.83 9.56 -3.79
N ASP A 152 3.79 10.06 -3.12
CA ASP A 152 3.88 10.40 -1.69
C ASP A 152 4.11 9.14 -0.82
N TYR A 153 3.78 7.96 -1.34
CA TYR A 153 3.98 6.65 -0.71
C TYR A 153 5.19 5.87 -1.26
N GLN A 154 6.15 6.57 -1.88
CA GLN A 154 7.34 5.98 -2.51
C GLN A 154 7.99 4.87 -1.68
N SER A 155 8.37 5.19 -0.46
CA SER A 155 9.14 4.32 0.41
C SER A 155 8.33 3.10 0.83
N THR A 156 7.06 3.33 1.20
CA THR A 156 6.10 2.29 1.57
C THR A 156 5.85 1.33 0.42
N LEU A 157 5.68 1.84 -0.81
CA LEU A 157 5.48 1.01 -2.00
C LEU A 157 6.74 0.18 -2.31
N LYS A 158 7.94 0.76 -2.20
CA LYS A 158 9.19 -0.02 -2.38
C LYS A 158 9.26 -1.21 -1.41
N LEU A 159 8.95 -0.99 -0.13
CA LEU A 159 8.93 -2.06 0.88
C LEU A 159 7.85 -3.11 0.57
N LEU A 160 6.64 -2.64 0.23
CA LEU A 160 5.51 -3.51 -0.11
C LEU A 160 5.83 -4.43 -1.28
N PHE A 161 6.44 -3.88 -2.33
CA PHE A 161 6.78 -4.63 -3.53
C PHE A 161 8.01 -5.54 -3.36
N GLN A 162 8.96 -5.18 -2.49
CA GLN A 162 10.08 -6.06 -2.12
C GLN A 162 9.64 -7.38 -1.50
N GLU A 163 8.51 -7.41 -0.78
CA GLU A 163 7.96 -8.67 -0.23
C GLU A 163 7.49 -9.65 -1.31
N PHE A 164 7.27 -9.20 -2.54
CA PHE A 164 6.85 -10.02 -3.68
C PHE A 164 7.98 -10.35 -4.65
N GLU A 165 9.15 -9.72 -4.51
CA GLU A 165 10.30 -9.95 -5.38
C GLU A 165 11.02 -11.24 -4.99
N THR A 166 10.63 -12.36 -5.61
CA THR A 166 11.35 -13.64 -5.49
C THR A 166 12.55 -13.67 -6.44
N GLY A 167 13.58 -12.90 -6.13
CA GLY A 167 14.91 -13.02 -6.75
C GLY A 167 15.21 -12.06 -7.91
N SER A 168 16.46 -11.57 -7.86
CA SER A 168 17.35 -10.87 -8.82
C SER A 168 16.87 -10.26 -10.15
N ASP A 169 15.60 -10.00 -10.40
CA ASP A 169 15.21 -9.24 -11.58
C ASP A 169 15.32 -7.73 -11.32
N THR A 170 16.16 -7.11 -12.14
CA THR A 170 16.69 -5.73 -12.01
C THR A 170 15.63 -4.62 -12.11
N GLU A 171 14.36 -4.96 -12.32
CA GLU A 171 13.27 -4.01 -12.51
C GLU A 171 12.34 -4.04 -11.31
N SER A 172 12.28 -2.94 -10.57
CA SER A 172 11.42 -2.82 -9.39
C SER A 172 9.97 -3.14 -9.79
N GLN A 173 9.30 -4.05 -9.06
CA GLN A 173 7.88 -4.39 -9.33
C GLN A 173 6.97 -3.15 -9.33
N LEU A 174 7.34 -2.12 -8.55
CA LEU A 174 6.67 -0.82 -8.59
C LEU A 174 6.77 -0.15 -9.97
N ALA A 175 7.93 -0.18 -10.61
CA ALA A 175 8.12 0.34 -11.97
C ALA A 175 7.27 -0.43 -12.99
N VAL A 176 7.18 -1.76 -12.83
CA VAL A 176 6.31 -2.61 -13.66
C VAL A 176 4.85 -2.20 -13.52
N VAL A 177 4.34 -2.06 -12.29
CA VAL A 177 2.95 -1.66 -12.03
C VAL A 177 2.64 -0.27 -12.59
N LEU A 178 3.52 0.71 -12.35
CA LEU A 178 3.34 2.07 -12.87
C LEU A 178 3.37 2.09 -14.40
N THR A 179 4.25 1.30 -15.03
CA THR A 179 4.32 1.19 -16.49
C THR A 179 3.05 0.59 -17.06
N LYS A 180 2.50 -0.45 -16.44
CA LYS A 180 1.22 -1.05 -16.86
C LYS A 180 0.06 -0.05 -16.78
N ILE A 181 -0.04 0.73 -15.70
CA ILE A 181 -1.07 1.78 -15.59
C ILE A 181 -0.91 2.82 -16.69
N MET A 182 0.32 3.25 -16.99
CA MET A 182 0.58 4.21 -18.08
C MET A 182 0.28 3.63 -19.45
N GLN A 183 0.54 2.34 -19.67
CA GLN A 183 0.22 1.64 -20.91
C GLN A 183 -1.29 1.49 -21.07
N ALA A 184 -2.00 1.11 -20.02
CA ALA A 184 -3.46 1.01 -20.02
C ALA A 184 -4.13 2.34 -20.36
N LEU A 185 -3.61 3.45 -19.81
CA LEU A 185 -4.08 4.78 -20.16
C LEU A 185 -3.82 5.11 -21.63
N GLN A 186 -2.64 4.79 -22.16
CA GLN A 186 -2.31 5.01 -23.58
C GLN A 186 -3.22 4.20 -24.51
N ASN A 187 -3.38 2.89 -24.27
CA ASN A 187 -4.26 2.03 -25.06
C ASN A 187 -5.70 2.55 -25.07
N ASN A 188 -6.20 2.99 -23.90
CA ASN A 188 -7.54 3.54 -23.79
C ASN A 188 -7.68 4.85 -24.58
N LEU A 189 -6.69 5.74 -24.49
CA LEU A 189 -6.67 6.99 -25.25
C LEU A 189 -6.58 6.76 -26.75
N ASP A 190 -5.78 5.80 -27.21
CA ASP A 190 -5.72 5.38 -28.61
C ASP A 190 -7.11 4.91 -29.10
N GLY A 191 -7.76 4.06 -28.31
CA GLY A 191 -9.13 3.62 -28.58
C GLY A 191 -10.14 4.78 -28.67
N LYS A 192 -10.04 5.77 -27.77
CA LYS A 192 -10.89 6.97 -27.80
C LYS A 192 -10.56 7.90 -28.96
N SER A 193 -9.31 7.97 -29.38
CA SER A 193 -8.86 8.84 -30.48
C SER A 193 -9.48 8.43 -31.82
N ASN A 194 -9.79 7.14 -32.01
CA ASN A 194 -10.47 6.64 -33.21
C ASN A 194 -11.91 7.18 -33.39
N GLN A 195 -12.45 7.90 -32.41
CA GLN A 195 -13.76 8.54 -32.52
C GLN A 195 -13.71 9.87 -33.30
N TYR A 196 -12.52 10.46 -33.48
CA TYR A 196 -12.36 11.67 -34.29
C TYR A 196 -12.36 11.31 -35.79
N LYS A 197 -13.11 12.08 -36.57
CA LYS A 197 -13.15 11.92 -38.04
C LYS A 197 -11.93 12.52 -38.74
N ASP A 198 -11.38 13.59 -38.17
CA ASP A 198 -10.21 14.29 -38.71
C ASP A 198 -8.92 13.65 -38.15
N PRO A 199 -8.04 13.09 -38.99
CA PRO A 199 -6.76 12.55 -38.56
C PRO A 199 -5.87 13.57 -37.83
N ALA A 200 -5.92 14.84 -38.21
CA ALA A 200 -5.14 15.89 -37.55
C ALA A 200 -5.60 16.08 -36.10
N LEU A 201 -6.92 16.06 -35.88
CA LEU A 201 -7.51 16.20 -34.54
C LEU A 201 -7.24 14.97 -33.66
N MET A 202 -7.24 13.76 -34.25
CA MET A 202 -6.80 12.54 -33.58
C MET A 202 -5.35 12.66 -33.07
N SER A 203 -4.43 13.13 -33.93
CA SER A 203 -3.03 13.34 -33.55
C SER A 203 -2.87 14.42 -32.48
N ILE A 204 -3.61 15.53 -32.56
CA ILE A 204 -3.60 16.60 -31.56
C ILE A 204 -4.07 16.07 -30.19
N PHE A 205 -5.14 15.29 -30.17
CA PHE A 205 -5.65 14.67 -28.94
C PHE A 205 -4.61 13.79 -28.27
N LEU A 206 -3.99 12.87 -29.02
CA LEU A 206 -2.94 12.00 -28.48
C LEU A 206 -1.73 12.80 -28.00
N ALA A 207 -1.25 13.75 -28.80
CA ALA A 207 -0.13 14.61 -28.44
C ALA A 207 -0.39 15.38 -27.14
N ASN A 208 -1.58 15.98 -26.97
CA ASN A 208 -1.94 16.74 -25.77
C ASN A 208 -1.98 15.85 -24.53
N ASN A 209 -2.56 14.65 -24.63
CA ASN A 209 -2.68 13.74 -23.50
C ASN A 209 -1.31 13.14 -23.12
N ILE A 210 -0.52 12.67 -24.09
CA ILE A 210 0.85 12.17 -23.83
C ILE A 210 1.73 13.29 -23.25
N HIS A 211 1.65 14.50 -23.81
CA HIS A 211 2.37 15.64 -23.29
C HIS A 211 1.98 15.95 -21.84
N TYR A 212 0.69 15.89 -21.50
CA TYR A 212 0.21 16.08 -20.14
C TYR A 212 0.74 15.00 -19.19
N MET A 213 0.73 13.73 -19.61
CA MET A 213 1.28 12.60 -18.83
C MET A 213 2.77 12.83 -18.54
N VAL A 214 3.58 13.04 -19.58
CA VAL A 214 5.03 13.24 -19.45
C VAL A 214 5.35 14.48 -18.63
N SER A 215 4.70 15.61 -18.90
CA SER A 215 4.93 16.86 -18.17
C SER A 215 4.54 16.76 -16.70
N SER A 216 3.49 16.00 -16.40
CA SER A 216 3.05 15.76 -15.03
C SER A 216 4.01 14.86 -14.24
N VAL A 217 4.53 13.81 -14.87
CA VAL A 217 5.53 12.91 -14.28
C VAL A 217 6.86 13.66 -14.10
N ARG A 218 7.29 14.46 -15.09
CA ARG A 218 8.53 15.27 -14.99
C ARG A 218 8.48 16.32 -13.88
N ARG A 219 7.31 16.85 -13.57
CA ARG A 219 7.10 17.86 -12.50
C ARG A 219 6.87 17.24 -11.13
N SER A 220 6.49 15.96 -11.06
CA SER A 220 6.45 15.23 -9.79
C SER A 220 7.85 14.70 -9.45
N GLN A 221 8.04 14.26 -8.22
CA GLN A 221 9.29 13.62 -7.79
C GLN A 221 9.65 12.40 -8.66
N ALA A 222 8.75 11.89 -9.51
CA ALA A 222 8.96 10.82 -10.48
C ALA A 222 10.17 11.00 -11.41
N TYR A 223 10.64 12.23 -11.65
CA TYR A 223 11.83 12.48 -12.48
C TYR A 223 13.15 12.10 -11.80
N THR A 224 13.15 11.94 -10.47
CA THR A 224 14.32 11.51 -9.69
C THR A 224 14.28 10.02 -9.31
N TRP A 225 13.31 9.28 -9.86
CA TRP A 225 13.21 7.82 -9.77
C TRP A 225 13.93 7.14 -10.93
#